data_AF-A0A1G8B7Q3-F1
#
_entry.id   AF-A0A1G8B7Q3-F1
#
_cell.length_a   1.000
_cell.length_b   1.000
_cell.length_c   1.000
_cell.angle_alpha   90.00
_cell.angle_beta   90.00
_cell.angle_gamma   90.00
#
_symmetry.space_group_name_H-M   'P 1'
#
loop_
_entity.id
_entity.type
_entity.pdbx_description
1 polymer ?
#
loop_
_entity_poly.entity_id
_entity_poly.type
_entity_poly.pdbx_seq_one_letter_code
_entity_poly.pdbx_strand_id
1 'polypeptide(L)'
;MFDIETIFAESPPFSVTLEISRRETELDIIPHWFSEDNFCNFYIFQAGKELGTIICADINEWEWLTEPELQWLAQLIGNEIDWHYL
;
A
#
# COMPACT_ATOMS: atom_id res chain seq x y z
N MET A 1 -16.26 3.46 13.28
CA MET A 1 -14.88 3.79 13.68
C MET A 1 -14.12 2.49 13.59
N PHE A 2 -13.33 2.31 12.54
CA PHE A 2 -12.59 1.06 12.33
C PHE A 2 -11.34 1.10 13.21
N ASP A 3 -11.10 0.01 13.92
CA ASP A 3 -10.01 -0.09 14.89
C ASP A 3 -8.72 -0.50 14.17
N ILE A 4 -7.76 0.42 14.15
CA ILE A 4 -6.44 0.25 13.51
C ILE A 4 -5.72 -1.01 14.06
N GLU A 5 -5.95 -1.37 15.32
CA GLU A 5 -5.35 -2.57 15.92
C GLU A 5 -5.85 -3.88 15.28
N THR A 6 -7.10 -3.89 14.79
CA THR A 6 -7.68 -5.06 14.11
C THR A 6 -7.06 -5.22 12.71
N ILE A 7 -6.84 -4.11 11.99
CA ILE A 7 -6.22 -4.12 10.66
C ILE A 7 -4.81 -4.72 10.72
N PHE A 8 -4.01 -4.33 11.72
CA PHE A 8 -2.65 -4.85 11.90
C PHE A 8 -2.57 -6.34 12.23
N ALA A 9 -3.59 -6.89 12.89
CA ALA A 9 -3.62 -8.29 13.28
C ALA A 9 -3.96 -9.22 12.09
N GLU A 10 -4.83 -8.76 11.20
CA GLU A 10 -5.29 -9.55 10.05
C GLU A 10 -4.41 -9.34 8.82
N SER A 11 -3.71 -8.21 8.72
CA SER A 11 -2.89 -7.87 7.55
C SER A 11 -1.68 -7.03 7.99
N PRO A 12 -0.51 -7.68 8.16
CA PRO A 12 0.65 -7.02 8.74
C PRO A 12 1.16 -5.90 7.83
N PRO A 13 1.61 -4.76 8.39
CA PRO A 13 2.28 -3.73 7.63
C PRO A 13 3.59 -4.22 7.03
N PHE A 14 3.97 -3.62 5.92
CA PHE A 14 5.30 -3.78 5.32
C PHE A 14 5.86 -2.43 4.90
N SER A 15 7.18 -2.36 4.76
CA SER A 15 7.88 -1.12 4.41
C SER A 15 8.40 -1.20 2.98
N VAL A 16 8.31 -0.09 2.25
CA VAL A 16 8.93 0.08 0.93
C VAL A 16 9.93 1.23 0.99
N THR A 17 11.15 1.01 0.50
CA THR A 17 12.15 2.08 0.39
C THR A 17 12.19 2.59 -1.04
N LEU A 18 11.98 3.90 -1.20
CA LEU A 18 12.05 4.61 -2.47
C LEU A 18 13.31 5.46 -2.53
N GLU A 19 14.03 5.41 -3.65
CA GLU A 19 15.08 6.40 -3.95
C GLU A 19 14.54 7.45 -4.94
N ILE A 20 14.32 8.68 -4.46
CA ILE A 20 13.94 9.81 -5.30
C ILE A 20 15.07 10.85 -5.25
N SER A 21 15.67 11.15 -6.40
CA SER A 21 16.76 12.13 -6.50
C SER A 21 17.94 11.86 -5.54
N ARG A 22 18.34 10.58 -5.39
CA ARG A 22 19.40 10.12 -4.47
C ARG A 22 19.09 10.32 -2.99
N ARG A 23 17.82 10.45 -2.64
CA ARG A 23 17.35 10.42 -1.26
C ARG A 23 16.48 9.21 -1.08
N GLU A 24 16.86 8.38 -0.13
CA GLU A 24 16.03 7.26 0.31
C GLU A 24 14.90 7.79 1.20
N THR A 25 13.71 7.25 0.98
CA THR A 25 12.53 7.51 1.77
C THR A 25 11.85 6.18 2.03
N GLU A 26 11.64 5.88 3.31
CA GLU A 26 10.88 4.72 3.73
C GLU A 26 9.40 5.09 3.85
N LEU A 27 8.55 4.22 3.32
CA LEU A 27 7.11 4.30 3.42
C LEU A 27 6.59 3.08 4.17
N ASP A 28 5.70 3.31 5.13
CA ASP A 28 4.96 2.25 5.80
C ASP A 28 3.65 2.00 5.04
N ILE A 29 3.41 0.77 4.64
CA ILE A 29 2.22 0.35 3.90
C ILE A 29 1.36 -0.52 4.81
N ILE A 30 0.11 -0.10 5.00
CA ILE A 30 -0.87 -0.81 5.81
C ILE A 30 -1.96 -1.38 4.89
N PRO A 31 -1.95 -2.69 4.61
CA PRO A 31 -3.02 -3.35 3.89
C PRO A 31 -4.31 -3.43 4.73
N HIS A 32 -5.45 -3.21 4.10
CA HIS A 32 -6.77 -3.35 4.69
C HIS A 32 -7.70 -4.05 3.71
N TRP A 33 -7.97 -5.32 4.00
CA TRP A 33 -8.82 -6.18 3.20
C TRP A 33 -10.27 -6.05 3.65
N PHE A 34 -11.17 -5.87 2.69
CA PHE A 34 -12.60 -5.83 2.96
C PHE A 34 -13.15 -7.25 2.76
N SER A 35 -13.76 -7.80 3.80
CA SER A 35 -14.21 -9.21 3.84
C SER A 35 -15.31 -9.56 2.84
N GLU A 36 -15.96 -8.57 2.21
CA GLU A 36 -17.05 -8.75 1.25
C GLU A 36 -16.69 -8.35 -0.18
N ASP A 37 -15.56 -7.67 -0.38
CA ASP A 37 -15.18 -7.14 -1.68
C ASP A 37 -13.80 -7.69 -2.11
N ASN A 38 -13.62 -7.95 -3.41
CA ASN A 38 -12.34 -8.39 -3.97
C ASN A 38 -11.27 -7.30 -3.98
N PHE A 39 -11.43 -6.23 -3.18
CA PHE A 39 -10.51 -5.10 -3.14
C PHE A 39 -9.81 -4.96 -1.79
N CYS A 40 -8.59 -4.44 -1.86
CA CYS A 40 -7.74 -4.12 -0.72
C CYS A 40 -7.31 -2.66 -0.79
N ASN A 41 -7.40 -1.94 0.33
CA ASN A 41 -6.84 -0.60 0.46
C ASN A 41 -5.43 -0.69 1.06
N PHE A 42 -4.50 0.03 0.47
CA PHE A 42 -3.15 0.22 0.97
C PHE A 42 -3.00 1.65 1.45
N TYR A 43 -3.02 1.84 2.77
CA TYR A 43 -2.75 3.14 3.37
C TYR A 43 -1.24 3.36 3.45
N ILE A 44 -0.80 4.56 3.06
CA ILE A 44 0.61 4.89 2.90
C ILE A 44 0.99 5.94 3.91
N PHE A 45 1.98 5.64 4.73
CA PHE A 45 2.51 6.54 5.74
C PHE A 45 3.99 6.83 5.50
N GLN A 46 4.42 8.01 5.91
CA GLN A 46 5.83 8.40 5.98
C GLN A 46 6.07 9.07 7.33
N ALA A 47 6.98 8.51 8.13
CA ALA A 47 7.32 9.03 9.45
C ALA A 47 6.07 9.30 10.33
N GLY A 48 5.09 8.38 10.29
CA GLY A 48 3.84 8.45 11.06
C GLY A 48 2.78 9.40 10.49
N LYS A 49 2.99 10.00 9.32
CA LYS A 49 2.00 10.84 8.63
C LYS A 49 1.43 10.12 7.42
N GLU A 50 0.11 10.08 7.30
CA GLU A 50 -0.58 9.56 6.12
C GLU A 50 -0.31 10.44 4.90
N LEU A 51 0.16 9.83 3.82
CA LEU A 51 0.37 10.46 2.52
C LEU A 51 -0.80 10.26 1.56
N GLY A 52 -1.48 9.10 1.66
CA GLY A 52 -2.61 8.77 0.81
C GLY A 52 -3.00 7.30 0.91
N THR A 53 -3.95 6.91 0.06
CA THR A 53 -4.46 5.53 -0.03
C THR A 53 -4.44 5.08 -1.49
N ILE A 54 -3.96 3.86 -1.74
CA ILE A 54 -4.07 3.17 -3.03
C ILE A 54 -5.11 2.07 -2.90
N ILE A 55 -5.97 1.92 -3.92
CA ILE A 55 -7.02 0.91 -3.95
C ILE A 55 -6.61 -0.16 -4.98
N CYS A 56 -6.59 -1.41 -4.55
CA CYS A 56 -6.37 -2.58 -5.40
C CYS A 56 -7.72 -3.27 -5.57
N ALA A 57 -8.31 -3.24 -6.76
CA ALA A 57 -9.64 -3.81 -7.03
C ALA A 57 -9.59 -5.30 -7.43
N ASP A 58 -8.40 -5.81 -7.71
CA ASP A 58 -8.10 -7.22 -7.95
C ASP A 58 -6.56 -7.39 -7.83
N ILE A 59 -6.02 -8.54 -7.41
CA ILE A 59 -4.55 -8.73 -7.27
C ILE A 59 -3.80 -8.41 -8.59
N ASN A 60 -4.51 -8.50 -9.73
CA ASN A 60 -4.01 -8.18 -11.06
C ASN A 60 -4.45 -6.80 -11.61
N GLU A 61 -5.36 -6.10 -10.95
CA GLU A 61 -5.94 -4.83 -11.40
C GLU A 61 -5.86 -3.78 -10.29
N TRP A 62 -4.71 -3.11 -10.24
CA TRP A 62 -4.55 -1.86 -9.51
C TRP A 62 -5.40 -0.80 -10.22
N GLU A 63 -6.37 -0.18 -9.53
CA GLU A 63 -7.06 0.98 -10.11
C GLU A 63 -6.15 2.20 -9.96
N TRP A 64 -5.50 2.53 -11.08
CA TRP A 64 -4.55 3.62 -11.19
C TRP A 64 -5.26 4.97 -10.99
N LEU A 65 -5.01 5.62 -9.85
CA LEU A 65 -5.46 6.99 -9.60
C LEU A 65 -4.87 7.94 -10.66
N THR A 66 -5.56 9.05 -10.92
CA THR A 66 -5.29 10.03 -11.99
C THR A 66 -3.95 10.77 -11.90
N GLU A 67 -3.07 10.43 -10.95
CA GLU A 67 -1.79 11.11 -10.73
C GLU A 67 -0.59 10.18 -11.02
N PRO A 68 0.37 10.59 -11.87
CA PRO A 68 1.50 9.75 -12.30
C PRO A 68 2.39 9.21 -11.17
N GLU A 69 2.50 9.94 -10.05
CA GLU A 69 3.35 9.53 -8.92
C GLU A 69 2.74 8.36 -8.14
N LEU A 70 1.41 8.33 -8.01
CA LEU A 70 0.69 7.25 -7.34
C LEU A 70 0.64 5.98 -8.20
N GLN A 71 0.66 6.13 -9.52
CA GLN A 71 0.76 5.02 -10.45
C GLN A 71 2.05 4.21 -10.23
N TRP A 72 3.18 4.89 -10.26
CA TRP A 72 4.47 4.25 -10.03
C TRP A 72 4.56 3.61 -8.63
N LEU A 73 3.98 4.26 -7.63
CA LEU A 73 3.91 3.73 -6.27
C LEU A 73 3.07 2.46 -6.18
N ALA A 74 1.91 2.41 -6.85
CA ALA A 74 1.07 1.21 -6.91
C ALA A 74 1.83 0.02 -7.52
N GLN A 75 2.59 0.26 -8.59
CA GLN A 75 3.39 -0.78 -9.22
C GLN A 75 4.50 -1.32 -8.30
N LEU A 76 5.15 -0.44 -7.53
CA LEU A 76 6.18 -0.86 -6.57
C LEU A 76 5.60 -1.67 -5.43
N ILE A 77 4.47 -1.23 -4.87
CA ILE A 77 3.76 -1.97 -3.82
C ILE A 77 3.34 -3.35 -4.34
N GLY A 78 2.82 -3.45 -5.56
CA GLY A 78 2.48 -4.72 -6.18
C GLY A 78 3.67 -5.68 -6.31
N ASN A 79 4.81 -5.20 -6.81
CA ASN A 79 6.01 -6.03 -6.90
C ASN A 79 6.49 -6.53 -5.54
N GLU A 80 6.39 -5.69 -4.51
CA GLU A 80 6.84 -6.07 -3.16
C GLU A 80 5.95 -7.16 -2.56
N ILE A 81 4.64 -7.09 -2.79
CA ILE A 81 3.68 -8.14 -2.41
C ILE A 81 4.03 -9.45 -3.13
N ASP A 82 4.18 -9.42 -4.45
CA ASP A 82 4.52 -10.63 -5.23
C ASP A 82 5.80 -11.31 -4.71
N TRP A 83 6.81 -10.53 -4.31
CA TRP A 83 8.05 -11.06 -3.73
C TRP A 83 7.87 -11.71 -2.35
N HIS A 84 7.01 -11.14 -1.49
CA HIS A 84 6.81 -11.64 -0.13
C HIS A 84 5.89 -12.86 -0.05
N TYR A 85 5.04 -13.06 -1.07
CA TYR A 85 4.02 -14.11 -1.08
C TYR A 85 4.28 -15.23 -2.13
N LEU A 86 5.48 -15.26 -2.74
CA LEU A 86 6.05 -16.38 -3.52
C LEU A 86 6.89 -17.33 -2.64
#